data_AF-A0A3N6M533-F1
#
_entry.id   AF-A0A3N6M533-F1
#
_cell.length_a   1.000
_cell.length_b   1.000
_cell.length_c   1.000
_cell.angle_alpha   90.00
_cell.angle_beta   90.00
_cell.angle_gamma   90.00
#
_symmetry.space_group_name_H-M   'P 1'
#
loop_
_entity.id
_entity.type
_entity.pdbx_description
1 polymer ?
#
loop_
_entity_poly.entity_id
_entity_poly.type
_entity_poly.pdbx_seq_one_letter_code
_entity_poly.pdbx_strand_id
1 'polypeptide(L)'
;MSQKPTPHDDVPAFIVERFADHSAAELRNIATYAESLETSIDVPQYVVQAFAIQDDETRTVVAIYAAELAAFLEEQAQRKSEDEEDDSSPPGPGRMGGAFFG
;
A
#
# COMPACT_ATOMS: atom_id res chain seq x y z
N MET A 1 -12.72 5.66 -6.76
CA MET A 1 -11.52 5.54 -7.61
C MET A 1 -10.41 6.28 -6.92
N SER A 2 -9.63 5.61 -6.08
CA SER A 2 -8.44 6.26 -5.50
C SER A 2 -7.41 6.49 -6.59
N GLN A 3 -7.07 7.76 -6.78
CA GLN A 3 -6.06 8.20 -7.72
C GLN A 3 -4.70 7.97 -7.09
N LYS A 4 -3.70 7.60 -7.89
CA LYS A 4 -2.31 7.50 -7.41
C LYS A 4 -1.92 8.86 -6.81
N PRO A 5 -1.40 8.90 -5.57
CA PRO A 5 -1.01 10.16 -4.95
C PRO A 5 0.12 10.80 -5.75
N THR A 6 0.05 12.11 -5.88
CA THR A 6 1.07 12.94 -6.51
C THR A 6 2.01 13.46 -5.44
N PRO A 7 3.34 13.28 -5.58
CA PRO A 7 4.29 13.82 -4.62
C PRO A 7 4.25 15.36 -4.61
N HIS A 8 4.52 15.97 -3.45
CA HIS A 8 4.72 17.41 -3.33
C HIS A 8 6.05 17.81 -3.99
N ASP A 9 6.19 19.07 -4.43
CA ASP A 9 7.41 19.57 -5.09
C ASP A 9 8.66 19.50 -4.19
N ASP A 10 8.44 19.55 -2.87
CA ASP A 10 9.51 19.45 -1.87
C ASP A 10 9.91 17.99 -1.58
N VAL A 11 9.15 17.00 -2.06
CA VAL A 11 9.51 15.59 -1.91
C VAL A 11 10.65 15.27 -2.89
N PRO A 12 11.82 14.83 -2.39
CA PRO A 12 12.92 14.50 -3.28
C PRO A 12 12.56 13.37 -4.24
N ALA A 13 12.85 13.53 -5.55
CA ALA A 13 12.50 12.54 -6.57
C ALA A 13 13.03 11.12 -6.26
N PHE A 14 14.22 11.01 -5.66
CA PHE A 14 14.80 9.71 -5.28
C PHE A 14 13.98 8.99 -4.19
N ILE A 15 13.27 9.72 -3.32
CA ILE A 15 12.36 9.14 -2.32
C ILE A 15 11.15 8.55 -3.05
N VAL A 16 10.58 9.30 -4.00
CA VAL A 16 9.41 8.89 -4.80
C VAL A 16 9.70 7.61 -5.56
N GLU A 17 10.86 7.55 -6.23
CA GLU A 17 11.28 6.35 -6.97
C GLU A 17 11.40 5.14 -6.04
N ARG A 18 12.03 5.29 -4.87
CA ARG A 18 12.21 4.19 -3.91
C ARG A 18 10.89 3.74 -3.27
N PHE A 19 9.97 4.66 -3.02
CA PHE A 19 8.66 4.33 -2.45
C PHE A 19 7.83 3.45 -3.36
N ALA A 20 8.05 3.50 -4.68
CA ALA A 20 7.39 2.60 -5.62
C ALA A 20 7.83 1.12 -5.46
N ASP A 21 8.99 0.88 -4.86
CA ASP A 21 9.52 -0.47 -4.61
C ASP A 21 9.08 -1.04 -3.25
N HIS A 22 8.42 -0.24 -2.41
CA HIS A 22 8.03 -0.62 -1.06
C HIS A 22 6.58 -1.09 -0.96
N SER A 23 6.35 -2.01 -0.02
CA SER A 23 5.01 -2.46 0.35
C SER A 23 4.25 -1.38 1.14
N ALA A 24 2.92 -1.47 1.15
CA ALA A 24 2.08 -0.55 1.94
C ALA A 24 2.43 -0.54 3.44
N ALA A 25 2.80 -1.70 3.99
CA ALA A 25 3.22 -1.83 5.38
C ALA A 25 4.52 -1.05 5.66
N GLU A 26 5.51 -1.17 4.78
CA GLU A 26 6.76 -0.42 4.90
C GLU A 26 6.54 1.08 4.75
N LEU A 27 5.69 1.50 3.80
CA LEU A 27 5.34 2.91 3.61
C LEU A 27 4.65 3.51 4.83
N ARG A 28 3.79 2.75 5.54
CA ARG A 28 3.24 3.19 6.83
C ARG A 28 4.31 3.36 7.90
N ASN A 29 5.24 2.42 8.01
CA ASN A 29 6.35 2.55 8.96
C ASN A 29 7.18 3.80 8.66
N ILE A 30 7.45 4.08 7.37
CA ILE A 30 8.16 5.29 6.94
C ILE A 30 7.38 6.56 7.31
N ALA A 31 6.06 6.58 7.10
CA ALA A 31 5.22 7.71 7.50
C ALA A 31 5.26 7.94 9.01
N THR A 32 5.11 6.88 9.82
CA THR A 32 5.18 6.98 11.28
C THR A 32 6.56 7.44 11.74
N TYR A 33 7.63 6.93 11.14
CA TYR A 33 9.00 7.37 11.42
C TYR A 33 9.23 8.84 11.08
N ALA A 34 8.68 9.33 9.96
CA ALA A 34 8.79 10.72 9.56
C ALA A 34 8.16 11.68 10.59
N GLU A 35 7.03 11.29 11.19
CA GLU A 35 6.32 12.08 12.20
C GLU A 35 6.96 12.00 13.60
N SER A 36 7.36 10.80 14.04
CA SER A 36 7.82 10.57 15.42
C SER A 36 9.34 10.63 15.60
N LEU A 37 10.09 10.42 14.52
CA LEU A 37 11.55 10.17 14.53
C LEU A 37 11.98 9.03 15.48
N GLU A 38 11.06 8.12 15.81
CA GLU A 38 11.34 7.01 16.70
C GLU A 38 12.26 5.98 16.04
N THR A 39 13.46 5.83 16.59
CA THR A 39 14.47 4.87 16.10
C THR A 39 14.09 3.40 16.30
N SER A 40 13.01 3.12 17.04
CA SER A 40 12.44 1.78 17.20
C SER A 40 11.63 1.31 15.99
N ILE A 41 11.31 2.19 15.05
CA ILE A 41 10.55 1.85 13.85
C ILE A 41 11.50 1.29 12.80
N ASP A 42 11.16 0.12 12.27
CA ASP A 42 11.94 -0.52 11.21
C ASP A 42 11.72 0.21 9.89
N VAL A 43 12.70 1.05 9.52
CA VAL A 43 12.72 1.80 8.28
C VAL A 43 14.03 1.59 7.52
N PRO A 44 14.00 1.62 6.18
CA PRO A 44 15.21 1.52 5.38
C PRO A 44 16.23 2.61 5.73
N GLN A 45 17.51 2.26 5.75
CA GLN A 45 18.57 3.19 6.17
C GLN A 45 18.68 4.43 5.27
N TYR A 46 18.28 4.34 3.99
CA TYR A 46 18.26 5.49 3.10
C TYR A 46 17.23 6.55 3.54
N VAL A 47 16.12 6.14 4.17
CA VAL A 47 15.09 7.04 4.71
C VAL A 47 15.66 7.81 5.89
N VAL A 48 16.33 7.11 6.81
CA VAL A 48 17.01 7.73 7.97
C VAL A 48 18.04 8.76 7.51
N GLN A 49 18.87 8.41 6.52
CA GLN A 49 19.89 9.32 5.99
C GLN A 49 19.28 10.52 5.28
N ALA A 50 18.21 10.31 4.51
CA ALA A 50 17.50 11.40 3.86
C ALA A 50 16.92 12.35 4.91
N PHE A 51 16.19 11.82 5.90
CA PHE A 51 15.53 12.60 6.94
C PHE A 51 16.48 13.31 7.89
N ALA A 52 17.71 12.83 8.03
CA ALA A 52 18.74 13.53 8.81
C ALA A 52 19.17 14.87 8.20
N ILE A 53 18.97 15.06 6.90
CA ILE A 53 19.41 16.28 6.17
C ILE A 53 18.22 17.23 5.91
N GLN A 54 17.00 16.69 5.85
CA GLN A 54 15.80 17.45 5.49
C GLN A 54 15.18 18.21 6.69
N ASP A 55 14.55 19.34 6.39
CA ASP A 55 13.74 20.10 7.33
C ASP A 55 12.44 19.39 7.74
N ASP A 56 11.82 19.86 8.83
CA ASP A 56 10.57 19.29 9.37
C ASP A 56 9.40 19.38 8.38
N GLU A 57 9.37 20.41 7.53
CA GLU A 57 8.32 20.62 6.53
C GLU A 57 8.43 19.56 5.42
N THR A 58 9.63 19.35 4.89
CA THR A 58 9.94 18.29 3.92
C THR A 58 9.65 16.91 4.48
N ARG A 59 10.00 16.64 5.75
CA ARG A 59 9.66 15.37 6.40
C ARG A 59 8.16 15.15 6.50
N THR A 60 7.40 16.21 6.82
CA THR A 60 5.94 16.14 6.90
C THR A 60 5.31 15.81 5.56
N VAL A 61 5.73 16.46 4.46
CA VAL A 61 5.18 16.15 3.13
C VAL A 61 5.57 14.76 2.65
N VAL A 62 6.76 14.25 3.01
CA VAL A 62 7.15 12.86 2.73
C VAL A 62 6.28 11.89 3.54
N ALA A 63 5.98 12.19 4.80
CA ALA A 63 5.11 11.38 5.65
C ALA A 63 3.71 11.23 5.05
N ILE A 64 3.12 12.36 4.65
CA ILE A 64 1.81 12.42 4.00
C ILE A 64 1.83 11.59 2.71
N TYR A 65 2.85 11.80 1.86
CA TYR A 65 2.98 11.06 0.61
C TYR A 65 3.09 9.54 0.83
N ALA A 66 3.90 9.11 1.80
CA ALA A 66 4.05 7.70 2.15
C ALA A 66 2.74 7.08 2.66
N ALA A 67 2.01 7.79 3.52
CA ALA A 67 0.73 7.33 4.06
C ALA A 67 -0.35 7.22 2.97
N GLU A 68 -0.45 8.20 2.07
CA GLU A 68 -1.37 8.16 0.94
C GLU A 68 -1.04 7.03 -0.04
N LEU A 69 0.25 6.81 -0.31
CA LEU A 69 0.69 5.74 -1.19
C LEU A 69 0.40 4.36 -0.59
N ALA A 70 0.59 4.21 0.72
CA ALA A 70 0.23 2.99 1.44
C ALA A 70 -1.28 2.70 1.32
N ALA A 71 -2.13 3.70 1.58
CA ALA A 71 -3.58 3.56 1.48
C ALA A 71 -4.02 3.19 0.05
N PHE A 72 -3.42 3.81 -0.97
CA PHE A 72 -3.68 3.49 -2.37
C PHE A 72 -3.30 2.04 -2.72
N LEU A 73 -2.15 1.55 -2.23
CA LEU A 73 -1.72 0.17 -2.45
C LEU A 73 -2.60 -0.84 -1.72
N GLU A 74 -3.05 -0.54 -0.50
CA GLU A 74 -4.00 -1.38 0.26
C GLU A 74 -5.32 -1.50 -0.47
N GLU A 75 -5.88 -0.39 -0.97
CA GLU A 75 -7.14 -0.42 -1.69
C GLU A 75 -7.02 -1.17 -3.03
N GLN A 76 -5.88 -1.05 -3.73
CA GLN A 76 -5.63 -1.85 -4.92
C GLN A 76 -5.52 -3.34 -4.61
N ALA A 77 -4.82 -3.71 -3.53
CA ALA A 77 -4.72 -5.09 -3.09
C ALA A 77 -6.10 -5.65 -2.74
N GLN A 78 -6.92 -4.87 -2.02
CA GLN A 78 -8.27 -5.26 -1.61
C GLN A 78 -9.19 -5.51 -2.80
N ARG A 79 -9.20 -4.62 -3.79
CA ARG A 79 -9.98 -4.82 -5.03
C ARG A 79 -9.52 -6.06 -5.80
N LYS A 80 -8.21 -6.32 -5.83
CA LYS A 80 -7.67 -7.50 -6.54
C LYS A 80 -8.11 -8.80 -5.87
N SER A 81 -8.17 -8.84 -4.55
CA SER A 81 -8.70 -10.01 -3.81
C SER A 81 -10.21 -10.19 -3.98
N GLU A 82 -10.99 -9.10 -4.12
CA GLU A 82 -12.45 -9.19 -4.33
C GLU A 82 -12.82 -9.75 -5.72
N ASP A 83 -12.00 -9.51 -6.74
CA ASP A 83 -12.18 -10.08 -8.10
C ASP A 83 -11.86 -11.59 -8.17
N GLU A 84 -11.05 -12.12 -7.23
CA GLU A 84 -10.70 -13.56 -7.19
C GLU A 84 -11.72 -14.42 -6.42
N GLU A 85 -12.65 -13.81 -5.67
CA GLU A 85 -13.69 -14.53 -4.92
C GLU A 85 -15.00 -14.73 -5.70
N ASP A 86 -15.19 -14.09 -6.86
CA ASP A 86 -16.41 -14.20 -7.69
C ASP A 86 -16.37 -15.31 -8.77
N ASP A 87 -15.30 -16.11 -8.86
CA ASP A 87 -15.27 -17.33 -9.71
C ASP A 87 -15.72 -18.60 -8.94
N SER A 88 -16.20 -18.45 -7.70
CA SER A 88 -16.91 -19.52 -6.98
C SER A 88 -18.42 -19.43 -7.15
N SER A 89 -18.91 -19.11 -8.34
CA SER A 89 -20.32 -19.35 -8.69
C SER A 89 -20.53 -20.86 -8.87
N PRO A 90 -21.32 -21.54 -8.02
CA PRO A 90 -21.60 -22.97 -8.17
C PRO A 90 -22.44 -23.19 -9.44
N PRO A 91 -22.19 -24.23 -10.25
CA PRO A 91 -23.09 -24.54 -11.35
C PRO A 91 -24.42 -25.12 -10.81
N GLY A 92 -25.34 -24.22 -10.47
CA GLY A 92 -26.78 -24.32 -10.72
C GLY A 92 -27.63 -25.33 -9.92
N PRO A 93 -28.94 -25.04 -9.76
CA PRO A 93 -29.84 -25.77 -8.87
C PRO A 93 -30.48 -26.99 -9.57
N GLY A 94 -30.63 -28.08 -8.81
CA GLY A 94 -31.72 -29.06 -8.98
C GLY A 94 -31.87 -29.75 -10.34
N ARG A 95 -31.21 -30.90 -10.51
CA ARG A 95 -31.83 -32.06 -11.19
C ARG A 95 -31.94 -33.21 -10.20
N MET A 96 -33.04 -33.16 -9.46
CA MET A 96 -33.63 -34.31 -8.80
C MET A 96 -34.23 -35.20 -9.90
N GLY A 97 -33.82 -36.47 -10.00
CA GLY A 97 -34.53 -37.45 -10.82
C GLY A 97 -33.65 -38.46 -11.53
N GLY A 98 -33.80 -39.73 -11.14
CA GLY A 98 -33.40 -40.86 -11.99
C GLY A 98 -32.57 -41.89 -11.26
N ALA A 99 -33.26 -42.84 -10.65
CA ALA A 99 -32.66 -44.09 -10.23
C ALA A 99 -32.32 -45.00 -11.44
N PHE A 100 -31.56 -46.07 -11.15
CA PHE A 100 -31.39 -47.30 -11.94
C PHE A 100 -30.47 -47.26 -13.18
N PHE A 101 -29.91 -48.45 -13.49
CA PHE A 101 -28.97 -48.89 -14.53
C PHE A 101 -27.48 -48.83 -14.15
N GLY A 102 -26.75 -49.95 -14.09
CA GLY A 102 -27.02 -51.36 -14.37
C GLY A 102 -25.72 -52.14 -14.21
#